data_AF-A0A915KSM6-F1
#
_entry.id   AF-A0A915KSM6-F1
#
_cell.length_a   1.000
_cell.length_b   1.000
_cell.length_c   1.000
_cell.angle_alpha   90.00
_cell.angle_beta   90.00
_cell.angle_gamma   90.00
#
_symmetry.space_group_name_H-M   'P 1'
#
loop_
_entity.id
_entity.type
_entity.pdbx_description
1 polymer ?
#
loop_
_entity_poly.entity_id
_entity_poly.type
_entity_poly.pdbx_seq_one_letter_code
_entity_poly.pdbx_strand_id
1 'polypeptide(L)' 'MSAGPKYEYYWADGASVKKPIKCSAAQYIDFLMTWIQDQLDDENIFPSKI' A
#
# COMPACT_ATOMS: atom_id res chain seq x y z
N MET A 1 3.50 10.62 3.86
CA MET A 1 2.31 10.75 4.73
C MET A 1 2.78 10.92 6.17
N SER A 2 2.08 11.64 7.06
CA SER A 2 2.53 11.82 8.46
C SER A 2 1.38 11.57 9.43
N ALA A 3 1.65 10.92 10.56
CA ALA A 3 0.72 10.82 11.69
C ALA A 3 1.29 11.62 12.86
N GLY A 4 1.07 12.94 12.79
CA GLY A 4 1.64 13.90 13.72
C GLY A 4 3.14 14.18 13.48
N PRO A 5 3.75 15.02 14.32
CA PRO A 5 5.12 15.52 14.11
C PRO A 5 6.22 14.48 14.33
N LYS A 6 5.91 13.30 14.87
CA LYS A 6 6.90 12.26 15.22
C LYS A 6 7.07 11.17 14.16
N TYR A 7 6.12 10.98 13.24
CA TYR A 7 6.13 9.83 12.34
C TYR A 7 5.81 10.23 10.91
N GLU A 8 6.74 9.92 10.01
CA GLU A 8 6.54 9.97 8.57
C GLU A 8 6.46 8.56 8.00
N TYR A 9 5.42 8.33 7.21
CA TYR A 9 5.17 7.11 6.47
C TYR A 9 5.61 7.31 5.03
N TYR A 10 6.40 6.34 4.58
CA TYR A 10 6.91 6.19 3.22
C TYR A 10 6.24 4.97 2.62
N TRP A 11 5.80 5.08 1.36
CA TRP A 11 5.14 3.98 0.67
C TRP A 11 6.16 3.07 0.01
N ALA A 12 6.00 1.75 0.15
CA ALA A 12 6.71 0.74 -0.62
C ALA A 12 5.80 -0.49 -0.75
N ASP A 13 5.57 -0.95 -1.98
CA ASP A 13 4.75 -2.13 -2.29
C ASP A 13 5.60 -3.40 -2.51
N GLY A 14 6.93 -3.30 -2.44
CA GLY A 14 7.88 -4.41 -2.61
C GLY A 14 8.02 -4.95 -4.04
N ALA A 15 7.04 -4.67 -4.92
CA ALA A 15 7.00 -5.11 -6.30
C ALA A 15 7.50 -4.01 -7.26
N SER A 16 6.78 -2.89 -7.35
CA SER A 16 7.08 -1.79 -8.28
C SER A 16 7.94 -0.69 -7.62
N VAL A 17 7.76 -0.50 -6.32
CA VAL A 17 8.43 0.49 -5.47
C VAL A 17 9.26 -0.24 -4.42
N LYS A 18 10.48 -0.62 -4.81
CA LYS A 18 11.46 -1.28 -3.91
C LYS A 18 12.14 -0.33 -2.93
N LYS A 19 12.13 0.98 -3.20
CA LYS A 19 12.65 2.01 -2.29
C LYS A 19 11.48 2.82 -1.73
N PRO A 20 11.39 3.00 -0.40
CA PRO A 20 10.30 3.77 0.21
C PRO A 20 10.26 5.19 -0.36
N ILE A 21 9.15 5.56 -0.99
CA ILE A 21 8.96 6.90 -1.56
C ILE A 21 8.20 7.79 -0.58
N LYS A 22 8.65 9.05 -0.49
CA LYS A 22 7.90 10.08 0.23
C LYS A 22 6.76 10.55 -0.66
N CYS A 23 5.54 10.24 -0.28
CA CYS A 23 4.33 10.69 -0.97
C CYS A 23 3.42 11.49 -0.05
N SER A 24 2.53 12.29 -0.65
CA SER A 24 1.49 13.01 0.08
C SER A 24 0.51 12.03 0.75
N ALA A 25 -0.28 12.52 1.72
CA ALA A 25 -1.25 11.66 2.41
C ALA A 25 -2.28 11.05 1.45
N ALA A 26 -2.82 11.84 0.51
CA ALA A 26 -3.77 11.35 -0.48
C ALA A 26 -3.16 10.27 -1.38
N GLN A 27 -1.94 10.49 -1.90
CA GLN A 27 -1.26 9.50 -2.75
C GLN A 27 -0.92 8.21 -1.99
N TYR A 28 -0.51 8.31 -0.73
CA TYR A 28 -0.25 7.12 0.08
C TYR A 28 -1.52 6.28 0.25
N ILE A 29 -2.65 6.93 0.55
CA ILE A 29 -3.94 6.25 0.70
C ILE A 29 -4.37 5.62 -0.62
N ASP A 30 -4.20 6.32 -1.74
CA ASP A 30 -4.52 5.80 -3.07
C ASP A 30 -3.73 4.52 -3.39
N PHE A 31 -2.40 4.57 -3.24
CA PHE A 31 -1.55 3.39 -3.41
C PHE A 31 -1.90 2.26 -2.44
N LEU A 32 -2.23 2.59 -1.19
CA LEU A 32 -2.66 1.61 -0.20
C LEU A 32 -3.96 0.91 -0.62
N MET A 33 -4.96 1.66 -1.10
CA MET A 33 -6.24 1.09 -1.52
C MET A 33 -6.08 0.19 -2.75
N THR A 34 -5.27 0.62 -3.74
CA THR A 34 -4.95 -0.23 -4.90
C THR A 34 -4.25 -1.52 -4.48
N TRP A 35 -3.24 -1.42 -3.62
CA TRP A 35 -2.52 -2.60 -3.13
C TRP A 35 -3.42 -3.56 -2.36
N ILE A 36 -4.30 -3.03 -1.49
CA ILE A 36 -5.27 -3.88 -0.77
C ILE A 36 -6.17 -4.62 -1.76
N GLN A 37 -6.66 -3.94 -2.80
CA GLN A 37 -7.52 -4.56 -3.79
C GLN A 37 -6.79 -5.68 -4.55
N ASP A 38 -5.55 -5.46 -5.00
CA ASP A 38 -4.74 -6.49 -5.66
C ASP A 38 -4.55 -7.73 -4.76
N GLN A 39 -4.36 -7.53 -3.46
CA GLN A 39 -4.21 -8.62 -2.50
C GLN A 39 -5.52 -9.39 -2.27
N LEU A 40 -6.66 -8.70 -2.29
CA LEU A 40 -7.99 -9.32 -2.17
C LEU A 40 -8.36 -10.10 -3.45
N ASP A 41 -7.91 -9.62 -4.61
CA ASP A 41 -8.14 -10.27 -5.90
C ASP A 41 -7.15 -11.46 -6.14
N ASP A 42 -6.09 -11.59 -5.34
CA ASP A 42 -5.17 -12.73 -5.40
C ASP A 42 -5.77 -13.98 -4.74
N GLU A 43 -6.26 -14.90 -5.56
CA GLU A 43 -6.78 -16.21 -5.16
C GLU A 43 -5.79 -17.09 -4.38
N ASN A 44 -4.48 -16.81 -4.43
CA ASN A 44 -3.50 -17.52 -3.60
C ASN A 44 -3.49 -17.01 -2.16
N ILE A 45 -3.87 -15.73 -1.95
CA ILE A 45 -3.95 -15.09 -0.64
C ILE A 45 -5.37 -15.23 -0.07
N PHE A 46 -6.37 -14.92 -0.88
CA PHE A 46 -7.80 -15.05 -0.57
C PHE A 46 -8.48 -15.98 -1.57
N PRO A 47 -8.37 -17.31 -1.39
CA PRO A 47 -9.05 -18.27 -2.26
C PRO A 47 -10.57 -18.11 -2.13
N SER A 48 -11.22 -17.74 -3.24
CA SER A 48 -12.67 -17.51 -3.29
C SER A 48 -13.43 -18.74 -3.81
N LYS A 49 -12.71 -19.72 -4.37
CA LYS A 49 -13.29 -20.97 -4.85
C LYS A 49 -13.42 -22.00 -3.72
N ILE A 50 -14.66 -22.38 -3.43
CA ILE A 50 -15.05 -23.54 -2.61
C ILE A 50 -14.89 -24.83 -3.42
#